data_AF-A0A6P1ZDP5-F1
#
_entry.id   AF-A0A6P1ZDP5-F1
#
_cell.length_a   1.000
_cell.length_b   1.000
_cell.length_c   1.000
_cell.angle_alpha   90.00
_cell.angle_beta   90.00
_cell.angle_gamma   90.00
#
_symmetry.space_group_name_H-M   'P 1'
#
loop_
_entity.id
_entity.type
_entity.pdbx_description
1 polymer ?
#
loop_
_entity_poly.entity_id
_entity_poly.type
_entity_poly.pdbx_seq_one_letter_code
_entity_poly.pdbx_strand_id
1 'polypeptide(L)'
;MSFAASDFQRYHPEAVTNLPGNGGRMSRTPVSTAKHGLFPRVTRSQRDAGDVILRKLFLANAHPDNEVAADVLAYLEAPSRGGDHFLLARGTMRNVQADLELSQPDWLGVGRLNASLSGGELSLDVLMESSDAVFLNGGLVHIASTYKTGQSAAQGVKPGDSVQYDDAADIWNIIPREDDIAFPKGVWLGGGLVLTDDDGGEEWLRLAENLHEGETIGSGDGVENAPPLAALSFAASGVCGQQDKLPVVTAVCGGVERMVTIQPDGSCAGYCAAGSLNMADGSWTEPIAWTTAPDQGLDIRITYREDCFAYAGNVATLTLAEQVAEAHDAASTYCAGVVEGGDLEPSIDSFSDFGTQSGEFDDVAHPIELTALGCEEEDWSLAFTSATAFIVSGARIGAVGVGSVAEDFAPLNPVTASPYFTIRAAAWSGVWASGDTITFTTHPAALPLWFKEVVPPGTEEEPYNLLTWGYWVD
;
A
#
# COMPACT_ATOMS: atom_id res chain seq x y z
N MET A 1 -26.41 -0.33 3.26
CA MET A 1 -27.08 -0.10 1.98
C MET A 1 -26.16 -0.81 1.03
N SER A 2 -25.62 -0.23 -0.05
CA SER A 2 -24.36 -0.73 -0.60
C SER A 2 -23.41 0.45 -0.59
N PHE A 3 -22.17 0.22 -0.19
CA PHE A 3 -21.12 1.23 -0.28
C PHE A 3 -21.04 1.75 -1.73
N ALA A 4 -21.10 3.06 -1.94
CA ALA A 4 -21.01 3.66 -3.27
C ALA A 4 -19.66 4.35 -3.48
N ALA A 5 -19.20 4.43 -4.74
CA ALA A 5 -17.95 5.12 -5.07
C ALA A 5 -17.91 6.60 -4.62
N SER A 6 -19.06 7.25 -4.46
CA SER A 6 -19.19 8.62 -3.92
C SER A 6 -18.88 8.75 -2.43
N ASP A 7 -18.87 7.63 -1.71
CA ASP A 7 -18.64 7.58 -0.26
C ASP A 7 -17.14 7.59 0.07
N PHE A 8 -16.30 7.37 -0.93
CA PHE A 8 -14.87 7.62 -0.83
C PHE A 8 -14.54 9.10 -0.96
N GLN A 9 -13.66 9.56 -0.07
CA GLN A 9 -13.04 10.88 -0.16
C GLN A 9 -11.52 10.73 -0.22
N ARG A 10 -10.89 11.60 -1.01
CA ARG A 10 -9.43 11.65 -1.14
C ARG A 10 -8.93 12.83 -0.34
N TYR A 11 -8.06 12.56 0.63
CA TYR A 11 -7.53 13.59 1.49
C TYR A 11 -6.02 13.74 1.36
N HIS A 12 -5.56 14.99 1.50
CA HIS A 12 -4.15 15.29 1.67
C HIS A 12 -3.62 14.79 3.02
N PRO A 13 -2.33 14.49 3.12
CA PRO A 13 -1.66 14.31 4.40
C PRO A 13 -1.48 15.65 5.12
N GLU A 14 -0.94 15.61 6.35
CA GLU A 14 -0.61 16.79 7.16
C GLU A 14 0.33 17.77 6.44
N ALA A 15 1.31 17.27 5.68
CA ALA A 15 2.23 18.10 4.90
C ALA A 15 2.35 17.62 3.45
N VAL A 16 2.17 18.54 2.50
CA VAL A 16 2.40 18.30 1.07
C VAL A 16 3.58 19.17 0.62
N THR A 17 4.74 18.54 0.42
CA THR A 17 6.01 19.24 0.18
C THR A 17 7.01 18.32 -0.54
N ASN A 18 8.15 18.84 -0.99
CA ASN A 18 9.27 18.05 -1.52
C ASN A 18 10.39 17.86 -0.47
N LEU A 19 10.11 18.18 0.79
CA LEU A 19 11.04 18.04 1.91
C LEU A 19 10.82 16.71 2.64
N PRO A 20 11.80 16.23 3.44
CA PRO A 20 11.68 14.95 4.14
C PRO A 20 10.43 14.78 5.03
N GLY A 21 9.84 15.89 5.50
CA GLY A 21 8.60 15.89 6.29
C GLY A 21 7.30 15.80 5.48
N ASN A 22 7.36 15.62 4.15
CA ASN A 22 6.18 15.36 3.30
C ASN A 22 5.46 14.09 3.76
N GLY A 23 4.12 14.07 3.72
CA GLY A 23 3.32 12.97 4.26
C GLY A 23 2.85 13.26 5.70
N GLY A 24 2.87 12.25 6.55
CA GLY A 24 2.29 12.32 7.90
C GLY A 24 0.86 11.79 7.96
N ARG A 25 0.13 12.20 9.01
CA ARG A 25 -1.26 11.78 9.25
C ARG A 25 -2.22 12.33 8.19
N MET A 26 -3.39 11.71 8.07
CA MET A 26 -4.46 12.23 7.23
C MET A 26 -4.85 13.64 7.69
N SER A 27 -4.90 14.59 6.76
CA SER A 27 -5.61 15.84 6.98
C SER A 27 -7.07 15.66 6.52
N ARG A 28 -7.98 16.53 6.94
CA ARG A 28 -9.34 16.56 6.34
C ARG A 28 -9.45 17.53 5.16
N THR A 29 -8.32 17.85 4.52
CA THR A 29 -8.29 18.73 3.35
C THR A 29 -8.46 17.87 2.10
N PRO A 30 -9.57 18.01 1.35
CA PRO A 30 -9.81 17.19 0.17
C PRO A 30 -8.79 17.52 -0.93
N VAL A 31 -8.37 16.49 -1.66
CA VAL A 31 -7.52 16.65 -2.85
C VAL A 31 -8.33 17.32 -3.96
N SER A 32 -7.80 18.41 -4.51
CA SER A 32 -8.48 19.16 -5.58
C SER A 32 -8.57 18.32 -6.86
N THR A 33 -9.71 18.41 -7.55
CA THR A 33 -9.88 17.86 -8.90
C THR A 33 -9.26 18.76 -9.98
N ALA A 34 -8.74 19.93 -9.62
CA ALA A 34 -8.02 20.80 -10.53
C ALA A 34 -6.64 20.23 -10.89
N LYS A 35 -6.07 20.72 -11.99
CA LYS A 35 -4.70 20.40 -12.38
C LYS A 35 -3.74 20.70 -11.23
N HIS A 36 -2.80 19.79 -11.02
CA HIS A 36 -1.80 19.84 -9.96
C HIS A 36 -2.37 19.76 -8.54
N GLY A 37 -3.55 19.14 -8.38
CA GLY A 37 -4.16 18.91 -7.08
C GLY A 37 -3.34 17.99 -6.17
N LEU A 38 -2.59 17.03 -6.72
CA LEU A 38 -1.72 16.13 -5.96
C LEU A 38 -0.23 16.37 -6.29
N PHE A 39 0.14 16.17 -7.54
CA PHE A 39 1.50 16.41 -8.03
C PHE A 39 1.67 17.85 -8.52
N PRO A 40 2.80 18.51 -8.20
CA PRO A 40 3.09 19.82 -8.75
C PRO A 40 3.43 19.70 -10.24
N ARG A 41 3.55 20.82 -10.94
CA ARG A 41 4.12 20.80 -12.29
C ARG A 41 5.62 20.48 -12.22
N VAL A 42 6.07 19.51 -13.01
CA VAL A 42 7.50 19.27 -13.24
C VAL A 42 8.13 20.47 -13.96
N THR A 43 9.11 21.09 -13.33
CA THR A 43 9.83 22.25 -13.86
C THR A 43 10.84 21.82 -14.92
N ARG A 44 11.25 22.76 -15.78
CA ARG A 44 12.32 22.50 -16.76
C ARG A 44 13.61 22.01 -16.12
N SER A 45 14.02 22.61 -14.99
CA SER A 45 15.23 22.19 -14.28
C SER A 45 15.16 20.74 -13.78
N GLN A 46 13.98 20.30 -13.33
CA GLN A 46 13.78 18.91 -12.90
C GLN A 46 13.84 17.96 -14.09
N ARG A 47 13.26 18.32 -15.24
CA ARG A 47 13.40 17.52 -16.46
C ARG A 47 14.83 17.45 -16.97
N ASP A 48 15.55 18.58 -16.98
CA ASP A 48 16.93 18.63 -17.47
C ASP A 48 17.89 17.79 -16.60
N ALA A 49 17.67 17.72 -15.29
CA ALA A 49 18.54 17.02 -14.33
C ALA A 49 18.04 15.61 -13.93
N GLY A 50 16.76 15.33 -14.13
CA GLY A 50 16.02 14.26 -13.47
C GLY A 50 15.58 14.66 -12.06
N ASP A 51 14.47 14.08 -11.59
CA ASP A 51 13.96 14.28 -10.23
C ASP A 51 13.06 13.12 -9.79
N VAL A 52 12.85 12.98 -8.48
CA VAL A 52 11.87 12.06 -7.90
C VAL A 52 10.93 12.84 -7.00
N ILE A 53 9.65 12.81 -7.31
CA ILE A 53 8.61 13.52 -6.57
C ILE A 53 7.71 12.50 -5.87
N LEU A 54 7.53 12.65 -4.57
CA LEU A 54 6.71 11.75 -3.75
C LEU A 54 5.46 12.47 -3.27
N ARG A 55 4.30 11.82 -3.34
CA ARG A 55 3.04 12.35 -2.82
C ARG A 55 2.27 11.29 -2.07
N LYS A 56 1.89 11.61 -0.84
CA LYS A 56 0.97 10.80 -0.05
C LYS A 56 -0.46 11.25 -0.30
N LEU A 57 -1.38 10.29 -0.30
CA LEU A 57 -2.82 10.49 -0.39
C LEU A 57 -3.51 9.49 0.54
N PHE A 58 -4.63 9.89 1.14
CA PHE A 58 -5.49 8.98 1.87
C PHE A 58 -6.77 8.75 1.09
N LEU A 59 -7.08 7.50 0.76
CA LEU A 59 -8.39 7.09 0.27
C LEU A 59 -9.22 6.71 1.50
N ALA A 60 -10.14 7.58 1.90
CA ALA A 60 -10.89 7.44 3.14
C ALA A 60 -12.34 7.08 2.89
N ASN A 61 -12.82 6.09 3.64
CA ASN A 61 -14.24 5.83 3.80
C ASN A 61 -14.86 6.96 4.62
N ALA A 62 -15.74 7.73 3.99
CA ALA A 62 -16.47 8.83 4.60
C ALA A 62 -17.98 8.56 4.66
N HIS A 63 -18.39 7.28 4.69
CA HIS A 63 -19.79 6.91 4.72
C HIS A 63 -20.47 7.43 6.01
N PRO A 64 -21.59 8.18 5.91
CA PRO A 64 -22.22 8.83 7.07
C PRO A 64 -22.77 7.84 8.10
N ASP A 65 -23.17 6.65 7.66
CA ASP A 65 -23.73 5.59 8.51
C ASP A 65 -22.70 4.54 8.97
N ASN A 66 -21.39 4.82 8.86
CA ASN A 66 -20.33 3.89 9.29
C ASN A 66 -20.31 2.54 8.54
N GLU A 67 -20.81 2.50 7.31
CA GLU A 67 -20.75 1.28 6.49
C GLU A 67 -19.29 0.98 6.14
N VAL A 68 -18.87 -0.28 6.31
CA VAL A 68 -17.51 -0.73 6.00
C VAL A 68 -17.31 -0.74 4.49
N ALA A 69 -16.19 -0.23 4.02
CA ALA A 69 -15.76 -0.46 2.64
C ALA A 69 -14.93 -1.74 2.64
N ALA A 70 -15.48 -2.84 2.14
CA ALA A 70 -14.85 -4.15 2.20
C ALA A 70 -13.80 -4.33 1.10
N ASP A 71 -12.73 -5.04 1.43
CA ASP A 71 -11.70 -5.49 0.47
C ASP A 71 -11.25 -4.42 -0.53
N VAL A 72 -10.93 -3.22 -0.03
CA VAL A 72 -10.58 -2.09 -0.89
C VAL A 72 -9.24 -2.35 -1.57
N LEU A 73 -9.20 -2.18 -2.89
CA LEU A 73 -7.99 -2.30 -3.71
C LEU A 73 -7.62 -0.93 -4.30
N ALA A 74 -6.33 -0.68 -4.50
CA ALA A 74 -5.84 0.48 -5.24
C ALA A 74 -4.71 0.09 -6.20
N TYR A 75 -4.73 0.62 -7.41
CA TYR A 75 -3.80 0.26 -8.48
C TYR A 75 -3.60 1.42 -9.46
N LEU A 76 -2.53 1.36 -10.26
CA LEU A 76 -2.32 2.27 -11.38
C LEU A 76 -3.04 1.73 -12.61
N GLU A 77 -3.63 2.62 -13.40
CA GLU A 77 -4.47 2.25 -14.55
C GLU A 77 -3.64 2.16 -15.83
N ALA A 78 -2.86 3.21 -16.09
CA ALA A 78 -2.04 3.27 -17.29
C ALA A 78 -0.70 3.94 -16.98
N PRO A 79 0.36 3.60 -17.72
CA PRO A 79 1.64 4.29 -17.63
C PRO A 79 1.53 5.76 -18.01
N SER A 80 2.56 6.51 -17.64
CA SER A 80 2.68 7.89 -18.06
C SER A 80 2.81 8.01 -19.58
N ARG A 81 2.62 9.23 -20.09
CA ARG A 81 2.93 9.57 -21.48
C ARG A 81 4.00 10.65 -21.59
N GLY A 82 4.47 11.16 -20.45
CA GLY A 82 5.49 12.20 -20.37
C GLY A 82 6.92 11.70 -20.51
N GLY A 83 7.16 10.38 -20.51
CA GLY A 83 8.51 9.80 -20.46
C GLY A 83 9.14 9.83 -19.06
N ASP A 84 8.38 10.29 -18.07
CA ASP A 84 8.47 9.94 -16.66
C ASP A 84 7.61 8.69 -16.38
N HIS A 85 7.63 8.17 -15.16
CA HIS A 85 6.77 7.05 -14.78
C HIS A 85 6.27 7.17 -13.34
N PHE A 86 5.12 6.56 -13.06
CA PHE A 86 4.51 6.56 -11.74
C PHE A 86 4.57 5.18 -11.08
N LEU A 87 4.79 5.17 -9.77
CA LEU A 87 4.74 3.99 -8.93
C LEU A 87 3.82 4.24 -7.73
N LEU A 88 3.24 3.16 -7.20
CA LEU A 88 2.29 3.17 -6.08
C LEU A 88 2.81 2.26 -4.96
N ALA A 89 2.75 2.73 -3.72
CA ALA A 89 3.09 1.92 -2.56
C ALA A 89 2.08 2.14 -1.43
N ARG A 90 1.92 1.13 -0.57
CA ARG A 90 1.15 1.27 0.68
C ARG A 90 1.95 2.13 1.66
N GLY A 91 1.30 3.13 2.24
CA GLY A 91 1.84 3.89 3.36
C GLY A 91 1.40 3.33 4.71
N THR A 92 1.90 3.93 5.79
CA THR A 92 1.30 3.82 7.12
C THR A 92 0.46 5.06 7.45
N MET A 93 -0.35 5.00 8.51
CA MET A 93 -1.12 6.17 8.95
C MET A 93 -0.24 7.37 9.32
N ARG A 94 1.03 7.17 9.68
CA ARG A 94 1.91 8.23 10.21
C ARG A 94 3.15 8.54 9.37
N ASN A 95 3.61 7.62 8.53
CA ASN A 95 4.88 7.77 7.82
C ASN A 95 4.97 9.04 6.96
N VAL A 96 6.16 9.63 6.98
CA VAL A 96 6.62 10.73 6.13
C VAL A 96 7.64 10.23 5.11
N GLN A 97 7.99 11.09 4.15
CA GLN A 97 8.95 10.78 3.09
C GLN A 97 10.32 10.33 3.64
N ALA A 98 10.79 10.90 4.75
CA ALA A 98 12.03 10.46 5.41
C ALA A 98 11.99 8.98 5.86
N ASP A 99 10.82 8.48 6.24
CA ASP A 99 10.66 7.10 6.69
C ASP A 99 10.76 6.13 5.51
N LEU A 100 10.34 6.55 4.30
CA LEU A 100 10.39 5.73 3.10
C LEU A 100 11.81 5.43 2.63
N GLU A 101 12.75 6.35 2.86
CA GLU A 101 14.16 6.14 2.53
C GLU A 101 14.77 5.03 3.40
N LEU A 102 14.25 4.85 4.61
CA LEU A 102 14.67 3.81 5.56
C LEU A 102 13.91 2.52 5.35
N SER A 103 12.60 2.58 5.10
CA SER A 103 11.74 1.41 4.98
C SER A 103 11.77 0.78 3.59
N GLN A 104 12.21 1.52 2.56
CA GLN A 104 12.26 1.10 1.16
C GLN A 104 11.02 0.30 0.74
N PRO A 105 9.83 0.92 0.73
CA PRO A 105 8.59 0.20 0.46
C PRO A 105 8.60 -0.41 -0.94
N ASP A 106 7.85 -1.49 -1.12
CA ASP A 106 7.62 -2.09 -2.42
C ASP A 106 6.80 -1.14 -3.31
N TRP A 107 7.44 -0.65 -4.38
CA TRP A 107 6.84 0.26 -5.33
C TRP A 107 6.20 -0.51 -6.48
N LEU A 108 4.88 -0.62 -6.46
CA LEU A 108 4.10 -1.28 -7.50
C LEU A 108 4.00 -0.39 -8.73
N GLY A 109 3.99 -1.00 -9.91
CA GLY A 109 3.89 -0.31 -11.18
C GLY A 109 2.75 -0.83 -12.06
N VAL A 110 2.62 -0.19 -13.22
CA VAL A 110 1.73 -0.62 -14.30
C VAL A 110 2.52 -0.67 -15.61
N GLY A 111 2.16 -1.62 -16.46
CA GLY A 111 2.70 -1.72 -17.80
C GLY A 111 1.69 -2.36 -18.74
N ARG A 112 2.00 -2.32 -20.03
CA ARG A 112 1.17 -2.93 -21.07
C ARG A 112 1.55 -4.39 -21.22
N LEU A 113 0.61 -5.28 -21.51
CA LEU A 113 0.97 -6.65 -21.87
C LEU A 113 1.94 -6.67 -23.07
N ASN A 114 3.03 -7.43 -22.94
CA ASN A 114 4.04 -7.58 -23.98
C ASN A 114 3.62 -8.63 -25.03
N ALA A 115 2.73 -9.55 -24.66
CA ALA A 115 2.12 -10.54 -25.53
C ALA A 115 0.66 -10.79 -25.15
N SER A 116 -0.19 -11.08 -26.14
CA SER A 116 -1.62 -11.36 -25.89
C SER A 116 -1.77 -12.69 -25.14
N LEU A 117 -2.74 -12.74 -24.24
CA LEU A 117 -3.10 -13.92 -23.47
C LEU A 117 -4.30 -14.61 -24.10
N SER A 118 -4.34 -15.94 -24.01
CA SER A 118 -5.38 -16.79 -24.60
C SER A 118 -6.24 -17.52 -23.57
N GLY A 119 -5.89 -17.42 -22.29
CA GLY A 119 -6.50 -18.15 -21.18
C GLY A 119 -5.69 -19.42 -20.87
N GLY A 120 -5.55 -19.72 -19.57
CA GLY A 120 -4.83 -20.88 -19.04
C GLY A 120 -3.35 -20.62 -18.73
N GLU A 121 -2.80 -19.45 -19.07
CA GLU A 121 -1.43 -19.08 -18.76
C GLU A 121 -1.22 -18.97 -17.23
N LEU A 122 -0.05 -19.42 -16.75
CA LEU A 122 0.43 -19.24 -15.37
C LEU A 122 1.59 -18.24 -15.30
N SER A 123 1.85 -17.55 -16.40
CA SER A 123 2.87 -16.53 -16.50
C SER A 123 2.49 -15.54 -17.59
N LEU A 124 2.81 -14.27 -17.39
CA LEU A 124 2.56 -13.21 -18.34
C LEU A 124 3.73 -12.22 -18.37
N ASP A 125 3.94 -11.62 -19.53
CA ASP A 125 4.98 -10.61 -19.73
C ASP A 125 4.35 -9.22 -19.77
N VAL A 126 4.83 -8.31 -18.93
CA VAL A 126 4.42 -6.91 -18.88
C VAL A 126 5.56 -6.01 -19.32
N LEU A 127 5.32 -5.17 -20.32
CA LEU A 127 6.23 -4.10 -20.72
C LEU A 127 6.01 -2.88 -19.83
N MET A 128 6.98 -2.61 -18.97
CA MET A 128 7.00 -1.48 -18.04
C MET A 128 7.72 -0.26 -18.64
N GLU A 129 7.49 0.93 -18.09
CA GLU A 129 8.28 2.13 -18.45
C GLU A 129 9.74 2.03 -17.96
N SER A 130 9.94 1.34 -16.83
CA SER A 130 11.22 1.14 -16.16
C SER A 130 11.18 -0.15 -15.32
N SER A 131 12.36 -0.67 -14.97
CA SER A 131 12.54 -1.93 -14.21
C SER A 131 12.62 -1.72 -12.69
N ASP A 132 12.15 -0.59 -12.18
CA ASP A 132 12.13 -0.25 -10.75
C ASP A 132 10.77 -0.49 -10.08
N ALA A 133 9.80 -1.05 -10.81
CA ALA A 133 8.54 -1.52 -10.26
C ALA A 133 8.66 -2.96 -9.73
N VAL A 134 8.03 -3.22 -8.58
CA VAL A 134 8.00 -4.52 -7.89
C VAL A 134 6.61 -5.14 -8.01
N PHE A 135 6.56 -6.47 -8.01
CA PHE A 135 5.34 -7.25 -7.88
C PHE A 135 5.42 -8.11 -6.62
N LEU A 136 4.40 -8.08 -5.78
CA LEU A 136 4.43 -8.75 -4.47
C LEU A 136 4.23 -10.25 -4.63
N ASN A 137 5.08 -11.06 -3.99
CA ASN A 137 4.87 -12.52 -3.95
C ASN A 137 3.53 -12.78 -3.29
N GLY A 138 2.67 -13.62 -3.85
CA GLY A 138 1.30 -13.83 -3.31
C GLY A 138 0.35 -12.63 -3.37
N GLY A 139 0.80 -11.47 -3.85
CA GLY A 139 -0.04 -10.28 -4.01
C GLY A 139 -0.96 -10.37 -5.22
N LEU A 140 -1.80 -9.36 -5.38
CA LEU A 140 -2.68 -9.24 -6.53
C LEU A 140 -2.05 -8.46 -7.68
N VAL A 141 -2.37 -8.89 -8.90
CA VAL A 141 -2.28 -8.08 -10.11
C VAL A 141 -3.67 -7.85 -10.69
N HIS A 142 -3.87 -6.67 -11.26
CA HIS A 142 -5.06 -6.31 -12.03
C HIS A 142 -4.69 -6.34 -13.51
N ILE A 143 -5.41 -7.13 -14.30
CA ILE A 143 -5.27 -7.23 -15.75
C ILE A 143 -6.53 -6.65 -16.36
N ALA A 144 -6.41 -5.53 -17.07
CA ALA A 144 -7.55 -4.75 -17.54
C ALA A 144 -7.48 -4.51 -19.04
N SER A 145 -8.45 -5.06 -19.78
CA SER A 145 -8.63 -4.83 -21.21
C SER A 145 -9.51 -3.61 -21.53
N THR A 146 -9.73 -2.72 -20.58
CA THR A 146 -10.64 -1.55 -20.68
C THR A 146 -10.07 -0.39 -21.50
N TYR A 147 -9.24 -0.69 -22.52
CA TYR A 147 -8.54 0.33 -23.30
C TYR A 147 -8.77 0.16 -24.80
N LYS A 148 -9.17 1.23 -25.47
CA LYS A 148 -9.17 1.30 -26.93
C LYS A 148 -7.91 1.99 -27.41
N THR A 149 -7.22 1.38 -28.37
CA THR A 149 -6.02 1.95 -29.02
C THR A 149 -6.28 2.33 -30.47
N GLY A 150 -5.38 3.14 -31.04
CA GLY A 150 -5.50 3.60 -32.44
C GLY A 150 -6.71 4.51 -32.70
N GLN A 151 -7.28 5.08 -31.64
CA GLN A 151 -8.50 5.88 -31.71
C GLN A 151 -8.24 7.28 -32.26
N SER A 152 -9.28 7.89 -32.86
CA SER A 152 -9.26 9.28 -33.31
C SER A 152 -10.13 10.15 -32.42
N ALA A 153 -9.68 11.38 -32.15
CA ALA A 153 -10.44 12.34 -31.36
C ALA A 153 -10.73 13.62 -32.15
N ALA A 154 -11.87 14.24 -31.86
CA ALA A 154 -12.27 15.52 -32.40
C ALA A 154 -11.27 16.63 -32.03
N GLN A 155 -11.23 17.69 -32.84
CA GLN A 155 -10.37 18.83 -32.59
C GLN A 155 -10.67 19.46 -31.23
N GLY A 156 -9.65 19.56 -30.36
CA GLY A 156 -9.75 20.21 -29.06
C GLY A 156 -9.84 19.26 -27.87
N VAL A 157 -10.09 17.96 -28.10
CA VAL A 157 -9.98 16.90 -27.08
C VAL A 157 -8.53 16.83 -26.60
N LYS A 158 -8.34 16.81 -25.28
CA LYS A 158 -7.04 16.76 -24.61
C LYS A 158 -6.99 15.58 -23.65
N PRO A 159 -5.79 15.07 -23.34
CA PRO A 159 -5.67 14.05 -22.30
C PRO A 159 -6.30 14.52 -20.98
N GLY A 160 -7.10 13.65 -20.38
CA GLY A 160 -7.86 13.88 -19.15
C GLY A 160 -9.29 14.38 -19.37
N ASP A 161 -9.68 14.69 -20.61
CA ASP A 161 -11.07 15.02 -20.93
C ASP A 161 -11.93 13.75 -20.89
N SER A 162 -13.12 13.85 -20.28
CA SER A 162 -14.16 12.84 -20.42
C SER A 162 -14.74 12.90 -21.84
N VAL A 163 -14.82 11.74 -22.49
CA VAL A 163 -15.19 11.62 -23.90
C VAL A 163 -16.32 10.63 -24.11
N GLN A 164 -17.07 10.85 -25.18
CA GLN A 164 -18.10 9.95 -25.69
C GLN A 164 -17.80 9.60 -27.15
N TYR A 165 -18.13 8.37 -27.55
CA TYR A 165 -17.92 7.90 -28.91
C TYR A 165 -19.06 8.33 -29.84
N ASP A 166 -18.72 8.80 -31.04
CA ASP A 166 -19.69 9.05 -32.12
C ASP A 166 -19.53 8.00 -33.21
N ASP A 167 -20.41 7.00 -33.22
CA ASP A 167 -20.40 5.88 -34.18
C ASP A 167 -20.50 6.35 -35.64
N ALA A 168 -21.19 7.46 -35.91
CA ALA A 168 -21.40 7.93 -37.28
C ALA A 168 -20.16 8.63 -37.83
N ALA A 169 -19.40 9.28 -36.96
CA ALA A 169 -18.19 10.01 -37.31
C ALA A 169 -16.89 9.23 -37.04
N ASP A 170 -16.94 8.11 -36.33
CA ASP A 170 -15.81 7.25 -35.97
C ASP A 170 -14.74 8.02 -35.17
N ILE A 171 -15.19 8.91 -34.26
CA ILE A 171 -14.33 9.78 -33.45
C ILE A 171 -14.85 9.95 -32.03
N TRP A 172 -13.92 10.19 -31.11
CA TRP A 172 -14.20 10.58 -29.72
C TRP A 172 -14.42 12.08 -29.59
N ASN A 173 -15.51 12.48 -28.94
CA ASN A 173 -15.88 13.87 -28.70
C ASN A 173 -15.86 14.18 -27.20
N ILE A 174 -15.53 15.42 -26.82
CA ILE A 174 -15.70 15.88 -25.44
C ILE A 174 -17.19 15.79 -25.08
N ILE A 175 -17.48 15.25 -23.89
CA ILE A 175 -18.84 15.18 -23.37
C ILE A 175 -19.39 16.60 -23.17
N PRO A 176 -20.53 16.96 -23.78
CA PRO A 176 -21.24 18.20 -23.48
C PRO A 176 -21.75 18.22 -22.03
N ARG A 177 -21.79 19.39 -21.38
CA ARG A 177 -22.45 19.53 -20.07
C ARG A 177 -23.97 19.54 -20.25
N GLU A 178 -24.56 18.36 -20.32
CA GLU A 178 -26.00 18.17 -20.49
C GLU A 178 -26.54 17.18 -19.44
N ASP A 179 -27.83 17.30 -19.12
CA ASP A 179 -28.46 16.55 -18.01
C ASP A 179 -28.70 15.06 -18.35
N ASP A 180 -28.70 14.69 -19.63
CA ASP A 180 -28.93 13.32 -20.11
C ASP A 180 -27.87 12.94 -21.14
N ILE A 181 -26.92 12.09 -20.75
CA ILE A 181 -25.82 11.61 -21.59
C ILE A 181 -26.08 10.12 -21.86
N ALA A 182 -26.44 9.79 -23.09
CA ALA A 182 -26.51 8.41 -23.56
C ALA A 182 -25.15 8.02 -24.17
N PHE A 183 -24.74 6.75 -24.02
CA PHE A 183 -23.49 6.11 -24.48
C PHE A 183 -22.30 6.12 -23.48
N PRO A 184 -21.46 5.07 -23.48
CA PRO A 184 -20.46 4.85 -22.44
C PRO A 184 -19.36 5.90 -22.43
N LYS A 185 -18.82 6.12 -21.23
CA LYS A 185 -17.99 7.28 -20.90
C LYS A 185 -16.54 6.85 -20.78
N GLY A 186 -15.72 7.29 -21.72
CA GLY A 186 -14.28 7.08 -21.67
C GLY A 186 -13.52 8.28 -21.10
N VAL A 187 -12.26 8.05 -20.74
CA VAL A 187 -11.28 9.11 -20.49
C VAL A 187 -10.24 9.07 -21.61
N TRP A 188 -10.09 10.19 -22.32
CA TRP A 188 -9.07 10.29 -23.35
C TRP A 188 -7.70 10.38 -22.69
N LEU A 189 -6.81 9.42 -22.95
CA LEU A 189 -5.44 9.43 -22.45
C LEU A 189 -4.46 9.99 -23.50
N GLY A 190 -4.92 10.13 -24.74
CA GLY A 190 -4.17 10.69 -25.86
C GLY A 190 -3.37 9.67 -26.65
N GLY A 191 -2.79 10.11 -27.77
CA GLY A 191 -2.06 9.22 -28.68
C GLY A 191 -2.93 8.09 -29.26
N GLY A 192 -4.25 8.29 -29.31
CA GLY A 192 -5.21 7.27 -29.71
C GLY A 192 -5.56 6.25 -28.63
N LEU A 193 -5.19 6.51 -27.37
CA LEU A 193 -5.58 5.68 -26.21
C LEU A 193 -6.80 6.27 -25.49
N VAL A 194 -7.78 5.42 -25.20
CA VAL A 194 -8.99 5.75 -24.44
C VAL A 194 -9.21 4.66 -23.39
N LEU A 195 -9.33 5.05 -22.12
CA LEU A 195 -9.83 4.18 -21.05
C LEU A 195 -11.36 4.18 -21.11
N THR A 196 -12.00 3.03 -21.22
CA THR A 196 -13.46 2.90 -21.40
C THR A 196 -13.94 1.50 -21.00
N ASP A 197 -15.16 1.40 -20.47
CA ASP A 197 -15.78 0.14 -20.02
C ASP A 197 -16.50 -0.63 -21.16
N ASP A 198 -16.47 -0.10 -22.40
CA ASP A 198 -17.24 -0.61 -23.53
C ASP A 198 -16.93 -2.06 -23.90
N ASP A 199 -15.64 -2.43 -23.84
CA ASP A 199 -15.11 -3.64 -24.47
C ASP A 199 -13.86 -4.09 -23.67
N GLY A 200 -14.03 -4.96 -22.69
CA GLY A 200 -12.88 -5.52 -21.98
C GLY A 200 -13.25 -6.43 -20.81
N GLY A 201 -12.54 -7.54 -20.68
CA GLY A 201 -12.48 -8.31 -19.43
C GLY A 201 -11.50 -7.64 -18.46
N GLU A 202 -11.87 -7.61 -17.19
CA GLU A 202 -10.95 -7.31 -16.09
C GLU A 202 -10.82 -8.56 -15.21
N GLU A 203 -9.59 -8.85 -14.80
CA GLU A 203 -9.29 -9.98 -13.95
C GLU A 203 -8.32 -9.57 -12.83
N TRP A 204 -8.57 -10.06 -11.62
CA TRP A 204 -7.66 -9.95 -10.48
C TRP A 204 -7.09 -11.33 -10.20
N LEU A 205 -5.78 -11.47 -10.32
CA LEU A 205 -5.08 -12.74 -10.15
C LEU A 205 -4.04 -12.65 -9.07
N ARG A 206 -3.91 -13.73 -8.30
CA ARG A 206 -2.81 -13.88 -7.34
C ARG A 206 -1.50 -14.24 -8.04
N LEU A 207 -0.43 -13.55 -7.67
CA LEU A 207 0.93 -13.92 -8.01
C LEU A 207 1.39 -15.13 -7.19
N ALA A 208 2.34 -15.90 -7.71
CA ALA A 208 2.87 -17.05 -7.00
C ALA A 208 3.60 -16.62 -5.71
N GLU A 209 3.44 -17.40 -4.64
CA GLU A 209 4.22 -17.19 -3.41
C GLU A 209 5.68 -17.62 -3.58
N ASN A 210 5.94 -18.65 -4.42
CA ASN A 210 7.27 -19.24 -4.64
C ASN A 210 8.01 -19.59 -3.34
N LEU A 211 7.28 -20.09 -2.34
CA LEU A 211 7.82 -20.46 -1.03
C LEU A 211 8.61 -21.77 -1.07
N HIS A 212 9.82 -21.72 -0.54
CA HIS A 212 10.72 -22.85 -0.33
C HIS A 212 11.01 -22.98 1.16
N GLU A 213 10.58 -24.08 1.78
CA GLU A 213 10.70 -24.29 3.23
C GLU A 213 11.76 -25.34 3.57
N GLY A 214 12.62 -25.01 4.54
CA GLY A 214 13.53 -25.96 5.15
C GLY A 214 14.61 -26.53 4.24
N GLU A 215 15.05 -25.78 3.22
CA GLU A 215 16.16 -26.18 2.36
C GLU A 215 17.45 -26.33 3.18
N THR A 216 18.08 -27.51 3.15
CA THR A 216 19.36 -27.72 3.83
C THR A 216 20.49 -27.10 3.02
N ILE A 217 21.11 -26.05 3.56
CA ILE A 217 22.22 -25.31 2.94
C ILE A 217 23.58 -25.64 3.56
N GLY A 218 23.62 -26.41 4.65
CA GLY A 218 24.85 -26.83 5.29
C GLY A 218 24.60 -27.71 6.50
N SER A 219 25.67 -28.03 7.23
CA SER A 219 25.62 -28.81 8.46
C SER A 219 26.61 -28.27 9.48
N GLY A 220 26.21 -28.25 10.75
CA GLY A 220 27.09 -27.89 11.86
C GLY A 220 28.15 -28.96 12.13
N ASP A 221 29.31 -28.54 12.60
CA ASP A 221 30.38 -29.42 13.09
C ASP A 221 30.64 -29.26 14.60
N GLY A 222 29.92 -28.34 15.26
CA GLY A 222 30.06 -27.99 16.67
C GLY A 222 31.31 -27.17 17.01
N VAL A 223 32.06 -26.70 16.00
CA VAL A 223 33.36 -26.02 16.19
C VAL A 223 33.47 -24.74 15.37
N GLU A 224 33.18 -24.80 14.07
CA GLU A 224 33.29 -23.67 13.15
C GLU A 224 32.08 -22.75 13.32
N ASN A 225 32.34 -21.47 13.58
CA ASN A 225 31.28 -20.48 13.73
C ASN A 225 30.76 -20.00 12.37
N ALA A 226 31.48 -20.23 11.27
CA ALA A 226 31.05 -19.88 9.92
C ALA A 226 31.21 -21.07 8.96
N PRO A 227 30.43 -22.15 9.15
CA PRO A 227 30.51 -23.31 8.25
C PRO A 227 30.12 -22.90 6.83
N PRO A 228 30.71 -23.55 5.79
CA PRO A 228 30.37 -23.24 4.41
C PRO A 228 28.90 -23.54 4.11
N LEU A 229 28.27 -22.67 3.33
CA LEU A 229 26.86 -22.77 2.94
C LEU A 229 26.75 -22.95 1.42
N ALA A 230 25.84 -23.81 0.98
CA ALA A 230 25.46 -23.97 -0.41
C ALA A 230 24.60 -22.78 -0.88
N ALA A 231 24.68 -22.47 -2.17
CA ALA A 231 23.75 -21.55 -2.81
C ALA A 231 22.33 -22.12 -2.80
N LEU A 232 21.34 -21.24 -2.79
CA LEU A 232 19.93 -21.62 -2.80
C LEU A 232 19.56 -22.31 -4.11
N SER A 233 18.72 -23.35 -4.01
CA SER A 233 18.34 -24.17 -5.16
C SER A 233 17.38 -23.47 -6.12
N PHE A 234 16.62 -22.46 -5.65
CA PHE A 234 15.57 -21.78 -6.39
C PHE A 234 15.69 -20.25 -6.25
N ALA A 235 16.66 -19.65 -6.93
CA ALA A 235 16.91 -18.21 -6.88
C ALA A 235 17.25 -17.64 -8.27
N ALA A 236 16.70 -18.24 -9.33
CA ALA A 236 16.98 -17.82 -10.70
C ALA A 236 16.38 -16.45 -11.03
N SER A 237 15.23 -16.14 -10.43
CA SER A 237 14.58 -14.82 -10.51
C SER A 237 15.03 -13.84 -9.42
N GLY A 238 15.88 -14.29 -8.48
CA GLY A 238 16.20 -13.56 -7.26
C GLY A 238 15.48 -14.12 -6.03
N VAL A 239 15.90 -13.64 -4.86
CA VAL A 239 15.36 -14.00 -3.55
C VAL A 239 14.52 -12.83 -3.05
N CYS A 240 13.30 -13.14 -2.62
CA CYS A 240 12.35 -12.15 -2.15
C CYS A 240 12.88 -11.33 -0.97
N GLY A 241 12.91 -10.01 -1.14
CA GLY A 241 13.30 -9.03 -0.13
C GLY A 241 12.14 -8.33 0.58
N GLN A 242 10.89 -8.76 0.37
CA GLN A 242 9.70 -8.15 0.98
C GLN A 242 9.73 -8.32 2.51
N GLN A 243 9.44 -7.25 3.26
CA GLN A 243 9.71 -7.14 4.70
C GLN A 243 9.02 -8.21 5.56
N ASP A 244 7.84 -8.68 5.17
CA ASP A 244 7.07 -9.73 5.83
C ASP A 244 7.44 -11.16 5.36
N LYS A 245 8.32 -11.26 4.35
CA LYS A 245 8.68 -12.51 3.65
C LYS A 245 10.18 -12.76 3.59
N LEU A 246 10.95 -12.05 4.41
CA LEU A 246 12.41 -12.15 4.48
C LEU A 246 12.89 -13.59 4.72
N PRO A 247 14.01 -14.01 4.10
CA PRO A 247 14.58 -15.33 4.33
C PRO A 247 14.98 -15.53 5.79
N VAL A 248 14.68 -16.73 6.32
CA VAL A 248 15.05 -17.11 7.70
C VAL A 248 15.88 -18.38 7.67
N VAL A 249 17.12 -18.28 8.16
CA VAL A 249 18.01 -19.42 8.37
C VAL A 249 17.86 -19.92 9.80
N THR A 250 17.68 -21.23 9.95
CA THR A 250 17.58 -21.92 11.23
C THR A 250 18.71 -22.92 11.42
N ALA A 251 19.27 -22.94 12.62
CA ALA A 251 20.25 -23.94 13.04
C ALA A 251 20.19 -24.17 14.54
N VAL A 252 20.52 -25.38 15.00
CA VAL A 252 20.64 -25.67 16.42
C VAL A 252 22.05 -25.29 16.88
N CYS A 253 22.15 -24.38 17.85
CA CYS A 253 23.42 -23.93 18.41
C CYS A 253 23.36 -24.04 19.94
N GLY A 254 24.20 -24.91 20.52
CA GLY A 254 24.22 -25.21 21.95
C GLY A 254 22.94 -25.91 22.42
N GLY A 255 22.36 -26.78 21.59
CA GLY A 255 21.13 -27.52 21.88
C GLY A 255 19.83 -26.71 21.76
N VAL A 256 19.89 -25.48 21.25
CA VAL A 256 18.73 -24.59 21.08
C VAL A 256 18.62 -24.16 19.62
N GLU A 257 17.42 -24.21 19.04
CA GLU A 257 17.17 -23.67 17.70
C GLU A 257 17.32 -22.14 17.68
N ARG A 258 18.09 -21.64 16.74
CA ARG A 258 18.42 -20.24 16.55
C ARG A 258 17.99 -19.81 15.15
N MET A 259 17.60 -18.54 15.05
CA MET A 259 17.14 -17.94 13.81
C MET A 259 18.05 -16.76 13.42
N VAL A 260 18.36 -16.68 12.14
CA VAL A 260 19.03 -15.56 11.49
C VAL A 260 18.13 -15.11 10.35
N THR A 261 17.76 -13.85 10.34
CA THR A 261 16.94 -13.24 9.27
C THR A 261 17.87 -12.54 8.28
N ILE A 262 17.67 -12.78 7.00
CA ILE A 262 18.39 -12.09 5.92
C ILE A 262 17.61 -10.81 5.59
N GLN A 263 18.25 -9.67 5.69
CA GLN A 263 17.66 -8.36 5.38
C GLN A 263 17.56 -8.15 3.84
N PRO A 264 16.77 -7.19 3.36
CA PRO A 264 16.65 -6.91 1.92
C PRO A 264 17.98 -6.61 1.21
N ASP A 265 18.95 -6.06 1.94
CA ASP A 265 20.32 -5.80 1.44
C ASP A 265 21.23 -7.05 1.44
N GLY A 266 20.69 -8.21 1.83
CA GLY A 266 21.39 -9.48 1.95
C GLY A 266 22.13 -9.67 3.27
N SER A 267 22.19 -8.67 4.15
CA SER A 267 22.91 -8.78 5.43
C SER A 267 22.17 -9.66 6.43
N CYS A 268 22.93 -10.38 7.28
CA CYS A 268 22.35 -11.21 8.32
C CYS A 268 22.02 -10.39 9.59
N ALA A 269 20.85 -10.63 10.17
CA ALA A 269 20.42 -10.09 11.47
C ALA A 269 19.91 -11.19 12.41
N GLY A 270 19.89 -10.92 13.72
CA GLY A 270 19.47 -11.90 14.73
C GLY A 270 20.66 -12.64 15.35
N TYR A 271 20.67 -13.97 15.33
CA TYR A 271 21.70 -14.79 16.01
C TYR A 271 23.01 -14.94 15.20
N CYS A 272 23.52 -13.84 14.66
CA CYS A 272 24.73 -13.80 13.83
C CYS A 272 25.57 -12.55 14.14
N ALA A 273 26.88 -12.64 13.91
CA ALA A 273 27.81 -11.52 14.00
C ALA A 273 28.14 -10.90 12.63
N ALA A 274 28.00 -11.69 11.55
CA ALA A 274 28.22 -11.31 10.16
C ALA A 274 27.57 -12.36 9.24
N GLY A 275 27.61 -12.11 7.94
CA GLY A 275 27.06 -12.98 6.91
C GLY A 275 26.30 -12.19 5.87
N SER A 276 26.39 -12.61 4.61
CA SER A 276 25.71 -11.96 3.50
C SER A 276 25.31 -12.96 2.43
N LEU A 277 24.03 -12.92 2.07
CA LEU A 277 23.44 -13.61 0.94
C LEU A 277 23.33 -12.63 -0.23
N ASN A 278 23.74 -13.03 -1.42
CA ASN A 278 23.44 -12.29 -2.63
C ASN A 278 21.97 -12.54 -3.00
N MET A 279 21.11 -11.54 -2.73
CA MET A 279 19.67 -11.63 -3.00
C MET A 279 19.36 -11.79 -4.50
N ALA A 280 20.27 -11.46 -5.41
CA ALA A 280 20.03 -11.58 -6.84
C ALA A 280 20.18 -13.01 -7.39
N ASP A 281 20.96 -13.87 -6.73
CA ASP A 281 21.26 -15.22 -7.24
C ASP A 281 21.27 -16.32 -6.17
N GLY A 282 20.99 -15.97 -4.90
CA GLY A 282 20.95 -16.92 -3.79
C GLY A 282 22.31 -17.50 -3.38
N SER A 283 23.43 -16.93 -3.84
CA SER A 283 24.77 -17.35 -3.42
C SER A 283 25.24 -16.64 -2.15
N TRP A 284 25.98 -17.33 -1.27
CA TRP A 284 26.55 -16.71 -0.08
C TRP A 284 27.85 -15.97 -0.44
N THR A 285 27.85 -14.65 -0.29
CA THR A 285 29.06 -13.82 -0.46
C THR A 285 29.95 -13.88 0.77
N GLU A 286 29.33 -13.99 1.95
CA GLU A 286 29.96 -14.25 3.23
C GLU A 286 29.10 -15.27 4.01
N PRO A 287 29.65 -16.43 4.43
CA PRO A 287 28.91 -17.38 5.26
C PRO A 287 28.43 -16.73 6.57
N ILE A 288 27.33 -17.24 7.13
CA ILE A 288 26.82 -16.76 8.42
C ILE A 288 27.85 -17.03 9.51
N ALA A 289 28.32 -15.98 10.18
CA ALA A 289 29.11 -16.09 11.40
C ALA A 289 28.18 -16.20 12.61
N TRP A 290 27.88 -17.42 13.04
CA TRP A 290 27.04 -17.72 14.18
C TRP A 290 27.69 -17.27 15.50
N THR A 291 26.87 -16.84 16.47
CA THR A 291 27.36 -16.45 17.80
C THR A 291 27.95 -17.65 18.55
N THR A 292 27.42 -18.84 18.29
CA THR A 292 27.95 -20.14 18.73
C THR A 292 27.85 -21.09 17.56
N ALA A 293 28.89 -21.89 17.32
CA ALA A 293 28.94 -22.86 16.23
C ALA A 293 27.67 -23.72 16.20
N PRO A 294 27.07 -23.94 15.01
CA PRO A 294 25.99 -24.91 14.85
C PRO A 294 26.43 -26.31 15.28
N ASP A 295 25.54 -27.01 15.98
CA ASP A 295 25.82 -28.30 16.62
C ASP A 295 26.18 -29.40 15.62
N GLN A 296 27.08 -30.29 16.03
CA GLN A 296 27.66 -31.32 15.16
C GLN A 296 26.59 -32.24 14.54
N GLY A 297 26.60 -32.33 13.21
CA GLY A 297 25.77 -33.24 12.43
C GLY A 297 24.31 -32.79 12.32
N LEU A 298 23.96 -31.59 12.78
CA LEU A 298 22.64 -31.00 12.62
C LEU A 298 22.60 -30.08 11.39
N ASP A 299 21.49 -30.11 10.67
CA ASP A 299 21.29 -29.32 9.46
C ASP A 299 21.22 -27.82 9.78
N ILE A 300 21.76 -27.02 8.87
CA ILE A 300 21.47 -25.60 8.74
C ILE A 300 20.46 -25.46 7.62
N ARG A 301 19.28 -24.94 7.93
CA ARG A 301 18.14 -24.87 7.01
C ARG A 301 17.74 -23.45 6.73
N ILE A 302 17.14 -23.19 5.58
CA ILE A 302 16.59 -21.88 5.23
C ILE A 302 15.16 -22.02 4.70
N THR A 303 14.30 -21.09 5.11
CA THR A 303 13.00 -20.84 4.50
C THR A 303 13.04 -19.49 3.80
N TYR A 304 12.69 -19.45 2.52
CA TYR A 304 12.77 -18.25 1.68
C TYR A 304 11.76 -18.32 0.53
N ARG A 305 11.67 -17.26 -0.27
CA ARG A 305 10.89 -17.23 -1.51
C ARG A 305 11.76 -16.81 -2.68
N GLU A 306 11.56 -17.42 -3.83
CA GLU A 306 12.03 -16.88 -5.11
C GLU A 306 11.12 -15.71 -5.52
N ASP A 307 11.64 -14.65 -6.12
CA ASP A 307 10.79 -13.57 -6.63
C ASP A 307 9.75 -14.10 -7.62
N CYS A 308 8.51 -13.62 -7.51
CA CYS A 308 7.44 -13.99 -8.45
C CYS A 308 7.56 -13.29 -9.80
N PHE A 309 8.59 -12.47 -9.99
CA PHE A 309 8.84 -11.73 -11.22
C PHE A 309 10.34 -11.64 -11.51
N ALA A 310 10.68 -11.45 -12.79
CA ALA A 310 12.04 -11.13 -13.21
C ALA A 310 12.04 -10.16 -14.39
N TYR A 311 13.02 -9.25 -14.46
CA TYR A 311 13.15 -8.30 -15.56
C TYR A 311 14.16 -8.75 -16.62
N ALA A 312 13.76 -8.64 -17.89
CA ALA A 312 14.65 -8.65 -19.04
C ALA A 312 14.56 -7.29 -19.76
N GLY A 313 15.46 -6.37 -19.42
CA GLY A 313 15.29 -4.96 -19.79
C GLY A 313 14.08 -4.38 -19.07
N ASN A 314 13.08 -3.90 -19.82
CA ASN A 314 11.84 -3.35 -19.26
C ASN A 314 10.66 -4.34 -19.28
N VAL A 315 10.87 -5.56 -19.74
CA VAL A 315 9.83 -6.61 -19.72
C VAL A 315 9.95 -7.35 -18.39
N ALA A 316 8.89 -7.28 -17.58
CA ALA A 316 8.71 -8.07 -16.37
C ALA A 316 7.96 -9.36 -16.73
N THR A 317 8.58 -10.52 -16.51
CA THR A 317 7.89 -11.81 -16.59
C THR A 317 7.36 -12.15 -15.20
N LEU A 318 6.05 -12.25 -15.05
CA LEU A 318 5.37 -12.56 -13.79
C LEU A 318 4.99 -14.04 -13.73
N THR A 319 5.02 -14.64 -12.53
CA THR A 319 4.54 -16.00 -12.25
C THR A 319 3.25 -15.90 -11.44
N LEU A 320 2.18 -16.54 -11.94
CA LEU A 320 0.85 -16.50 -11.35
C LEU A 320 0.61 -17.74 -10.48
N ALA A 321 -0.15 -17.58 -9.39
CA ALA A 321 -0.66 -18.70 -8.59
C ALA A 321 -1.91 -19.32 -9.24
N GLU A 322 -2.63 -18.53 -10.04
CA GLU A 322 -3.90 -18.86 -10.67
C GLU A 322 -3.78 -18.69 -12.19
N GLN A 323 -4.56 -19.47 -12.94
CA GLN A 323 -4.57 -19.37 -14.40
C GLN A 323 -5.35 -18.14 -14.83
N VAL A 324 -4.84 -17.43 -15.83
CA VAL A 324 -5.60 -16.40 -16.56
C VAL A 324 -6.89 -17.05 -17.09
N ALA A 325 -8.06 -16.51 -16.74
CA ALA A 325 -9.32 -17.10 -17.16
C ALA A 325 -9.70 -16.71 -18.60
N GLU A 326 -9.42 -15.46 -18.97
CA GLU A 326 -9.90 -14.85 -20.22
C GLU A 326 -8.78 -14.58 -21.23
N ALA A 327 -9.17 -14.32 -22.48
CA ALA A 327 -8.23 -13.87 -23.50
C ALA A 327 -8.07 -12.34 -23.43
N HIS A 328 -6.84 -11.86 -23.50
CA HIS A 328 -6.50 -10.43 -23.43
C HIS A 328 -5.61 -10.04 -24.61
N ASP A 329 -5.99 -9.00 -25.36
CA ASP A 329 -5.14 -8.49 -26.44
C ASP A 329 -4.07 -7.54 -25.91
N ALA A 330 -2.82 -7.80 -26.27
CA ALA A 330 -1.70 -7.00 -25.80
C ALA A 330 -1.83 -5.51 -26.10
N ALA A 331 -2.56 -5.10 -27.15
CA ALA A 331 -2.73 -3.69 -27.48
C ALA A 331 -3.66 -2.93 -26.56
N SER A 332 -4.68 -3.59 -26.03
CA SER A 332 -5.73 -2.99 -25.20
C SER A 332 -5.62 -3.34 -23.73
N THR A 333 -4.58 -4.07 -23.31
CA THR A 333 -4.50 -4.59 -21.94
C THR A 333 -3.30 -4.08 -21.17
N TYR A 334 -3.58 -3.55 -19.98
CA TYR A 334 -2.57 -3.19 -19.00
C TYR A 334 -2.61 -4.15 -17.81
N CYS A 335 -1.47 -4.31 -17.15
CA CYS A 335 -1.30 -5.10 -15.95
C CYS A 335 -0.63 -4.23 -14.89
N ALA A 336 -1.23 -4.17 -13.70
CA ALA A 336 -0.74 -3.39 -12.57
C ALA A 336 -0.62 -4.24 -11.31
N GLY A 337 0.41 -3.97 -10.51
CA GLY A 337 0.46 -4.45 -9.13
C GLY A 337 -0.58 -3.73 -8.27
N VAL A 338 -1.21 -4.46 -7.35
CA VAL A 338 -2.33 -3.97 -6.55
C VAL A 338 -1.92 -3.76 -5.09
N VAL A 339 -2.28 -2.61 -4.53
CA VAL A 339 -2.28 -2.38 -3.08
C VAL A 339 -3.58 -2.90 -2.49
N GLU A 340 -3.47 -3.91 -1.63
CA GLU A 340 -4.58 -4.47 -0.88
C GLU A 340 -4.80 -3.67 0.41
N GLY A 341 -5.88 -2.89 0.45
CA GLY A 341 -6.28 -2.10 1.60
C GLY A 341 -7.04 -2.89 2.66
N GLY A 342 -7.74 -3.95 2.25
CA GLY A 342 -8.66 -4.70 3.10
C GLY A 342 -9.88 -3.87 3.48
N ASP A 343 -10.50 -4.23 4.60
CA ASP A 343 -11.66 -3.51 5.14
C ASP A 343 -11.26 -2.13 5.68
N LEU A 344 -11.85 -1.08 5.12
CA LEU A 344 -11.65 0.28 5.61
C LEU A 344 -12.75 0.64 6.61
N GLU A 345 -12.45 0.33 7.86
CA GLU A 345 -13.22 0.73 9.04
C GLU A 345 -12.32 1.37 10.10
N PRO A 346 -12.86 2.23 10.99
CA PRO A 346 -12.08 2.78 12.08
C PRO A 346 -11.74 1.67 13.09
N SER A 347 -10.52 1.66 13.59
CA SER A 347 -10.08 0.65 14.56
C SER A 347 -9.41 1.26 15.79
N ILE A 348 -9.31 0.47 16.85
CA ILE A 348 -8.62 0.80 18.10
C ILE A 348 -7.53 -0.21 18.36
N ASP A 349 -6.34 0.30 18.69
CA ASP A 349 -5.19 -0.50 19.12
C ASP A 349 -4.63 0.01 20.45
N SER A 350 -3.73 -0.78 21.04
CA SER A 350 -2.97 -0.40 22.24
C SER A 350 -3.85 0.04 23.43
N PHE A 351 -5.04 -0.53 23.58
CA PHE A 351 -5.90 -0.28 24.73
C PHE A 351 -5.21 -0.75 26.02
N SER A 352 -5.16 0.12 27.02
CA SER A 352 -4.61 -0.17 28.33
C SER A 352 -5.30 0.66 29.40
N ASP A 353 -5.74 0.01 30.46
CA ASP A 353 -6.29 0.59 31.68
C ASP A 353 -5.27 0.55 32.84
N PHE A 354 -3.98 0.63 32.52
CA PHE A 354 -2.91 0.51 33.51
C PHE A 354 -2.99 1.61 34.58
N GLY A 355 -2.80 1.22 35.84
CA GLY A 355 -2.76 2.14 36.98
C GLY A 355 -4.09 2.28 37.73
N THR A 356 -5.10 1.49 37.40
CA THR A 356 -6.36 1.45 38.15
C THR A 356 -6.19 0.72 39.49
N GLN A 357 -6.69 1.30 40.58
CA GLN A 357 -6.68 0.63 41.89
C GLN A 357 -7.80 -0.42 41.99
N SER A 358 -9.01 -0.07 41.56
CA SER A 358 -10.21 -0.92 41.64
C SER A 358 -11.27 -0.55 40.59
N GLY A 359 -10.94 0.33 39.64
CA GLY A 359 -11.79 0.67 38.51
C GLY A 359 -11.59 -0.34 37.39
N GLU A 360 -12.67 -0.75 36.76
CA GLU A 360 -12.65 -1.72 35.65
C GLU A 360 -13.47 -1.16 34.49
N PHE A 361 -12.85 -1.14 33.30
CA PHE A 361 -13.48 -0.72 32.06
C PHE A 361 -13.91 -1.97 31.27
N ASP A 362 -15.21 -2.12 31.02
CA ASP A 362 -15.75 -3.26 30.26
C ASP A 362 -15.70 -2.96 28.76
N ASP A 363 -14.51 -3.11 28.16
CA ASP A 363 -14.27 -2.95 26.73
C ASP A 363 -14.88 -4.07 25.88
N VAL A 364 -15.33 -5.16 26.49
CA VAL A 364 -15.96 -6.30 25.81
C VAL A 364 -17.45 -6.04 25.58
N ALA A 365 -18.20 -5.68 26.62
CA ALA A 365 -19.64 -5.41 26.50
C ALA A 365 -19.91 -3.98 26.02
N HIS A 366 -19.01 -3.05 26.32
CA HIS A 366 -19.12 -1.64 26.02
C HIS A 366 -17.82 -1.07 25.43
N PRO A 367 -17.40 -1.56 24.24
CA PRO A 367 -16.21 -1.05 23.58
C PRO A 367 -16.33 0.45 23.30
N ILE A 368 -15.17 1.11 23.17
CA ILE A 368 -15.13 2.48 22.67
C ILE A 368 -15.62 2.47 21.22
N GLU A 369 -16.72 3.20 20.97
CA GLU A 369 -17.38 3.23 19.66
C GLU A 369 -16.74 4.30 18.77
N LEU A 370 -16.34 3.94 17.54
CA LEU A 370 -15.73 4.86 16.58
C LEU A 370 -16.70 5.25 15.47
N THR A 371 -16.45 6.42 14.85
CA THR A 371 -17.15 6.84 13.63
C THR A 371 -16.17 7.12 12.49
N ALA A 372 -16.48 6.69 11.26
CA ALA A 372 -15.65 6.90 10.07
C ALA A 372 -15.41 8.39 9.79
N LEU A 373 -16.43 9.22 10.02
CA LEU A 373 -16.31 10.66 9.86
C LEU A 373 -15.57 11.35 11.02
N GLY A 374 -15.68 10.87 12.25
CA GLY A 374 -15.12 11.55 13.42
C GLY A 374 -13.74 11.06 13.84
N CYS A 375 -13.44 9.78 13.63
CA CYS A 375 -12.20 9.13 14.02
C CYS A 375 -10.99 9.77 13.30
N GLU A 376 -9.91 9.93 14.04
CA GLU A 376 -8.63 10.47 13.57
C GLU A 376 -7.50 9.57 14.05
N GLU A 377 -6.36 9.63 13.37
CA GLU A 377 -5.13 8.96 13.82
C GLU A 377 -4.56 9.66 15.06
N GLU A 378 -4.77 9.11 16.26
CA GLU A 378 -4.38 9.75 17.51
C GLU A 378 -4.11 8.76 18.65
N ASP A 379 -3.16 9.11 19.52
CA ASP A 379 -2.90 8.42 20.78
C ASP A 379 -3.67 9.15 21.90
N TRP A 380 -4.66 8.51 22.49
CA TRP A 380 -5.54 9.09 23.50
C TRP A 380 -5.10 8.73 24.90
N SER A 381 -5.24 9.70 25.81
CA SER A 381 -5.10 9.50 27.25
C SER A 381 -6.31 10.07 27.97
N LEU A 382 -6.98 9.23 28.74
CA LEU A 382 -8.00 9.58 29.69
C LEU A 382 -7.39 9.54 31.08
N ALA A 383 -7.47 10.66 31.81
CA ALA A 383 -6.97 10.77 33.17
C ALA A 383 -8.08 11.17 34.13
N PHE A 384 -8.32 10.35 35.15
CA PHE A 384 -9.28 10.64 36.19
C PHE A 384 -8.78 11.79 37.07
N THR A 385 -9.66 12.76 37.31
CA THR A 385 -9.43 13.90 38.20
C THR A 385 -10.09 13.72 39.57
N SER A 386 -11.09 12.82 39.64
CA SER A 386 -11.77 12.38 40.85
C SER A 386 -12.23 10.93 40.67
N ALA A 387 -13.00 10.38 41.61
CA ALA A 387 -13.58 9.04 41.46
C ALA A 387 -14.66 8.94 40.35
N THR A 388 -15.14 10.07 39.82
CA THR A 388 -16.24 10.08 38.83
C THR A 388 -15.96 10.94 37.61
N ALA A 389 -14.97 11.83 37.65
CA ALA A 389 -14.69 12.77 36.55
C ALA A 389 -13.30 12.53 35.95
N PHE A 390 -13.20 12.65 34.63
CA PHE A 390 -11.96 12.45 33.88
C PHE A 390 -11.79 13.50 32.79
N ILE A 391 -10.56 13.69 32.32
CA ILE A 391 -10.21 14.53 31.17
C ILE A 391 -9.66 13.62 30.09
N VAL A 392 -10.08 13.81 28.84
CA VAL A 392 -9.51 13.11 27.70
C VAL A 392 -8.69 14.06 26.85
N SER A 393 -7.48 13.63 26.50
CA SER A 393 -6.55 14.38 25.66
C SER A 393 -5.95 13.47 24.58
N GLY A 394 -5.84 13.98 23.36
CA GLY A 394 -5.01 13.38 22.32
C GLY A 394 -3.56 13.85 22.46
N ALA A 395 -2.59 13.01 22.16
CA ALA A 395 -1.17 13.34 22.26
C ALA A 395 -0.79 14.56 21.40
N ARG A 396 -1.43 14.72 20.22
CA ARG A 396 -1.23 15.88 19.34
C ARG A 396 -2.34 16.92 19.49
N ILE A 397 -3.60 16.50 19.59
CA ILE A 397 -4.76 17.42 19.60
C ILE A 397 -4.94 18.12 20.96
N GLY A 398 -4.39 17.56 22.03
CA GLY A 398 -4.58 18.07 23.39
C GLY A 398 -5.95 17.71 23.97
N ALA A 399 -6.37 18.42 25.02
CA ALA A 399 -7.61 18.12 25.73
C ALA A 399 -8.85 18.33 24.83
N VAL A 400 -9.68 17.30 24.68
CA VAL A 400 -10.89 17.31 23.85
C VAL A 400 -12.18 17.37 24.66
N GLY A 401 -12.11 17.17 25.97
CA GLY A 401 -13.27 17.31 26.85
C GLY A 401 -13.03 16.81 28.27
N VAL A 402 -14.00 17.12 29.12
CA VAL A 402 -14.13 16.58 30.48
C VAL A 402 -15.35 15.66 30.48
N GLY A 403 -15.18 14.43 30.94
CA GLY A 403 -16.25 13.43 31.03
C GLY A 403 -16.52 12.99 32.47
N SER A 404 -17.57 12.20 32.60
CA SER A 404 -18.02 11.61 33.87
C SER A 404 -18.38 10.15 33.64
N VAL A 405 -18.17 9.30 34.64
CA VAL A 405 -18.60 7.88 34.58
C VAL A 405 -20.12 7.71 34.54
N ALA A 406 -20.88 8.79 34.84
CA ALA A 406 -22.34 8.75 34.93
C ALA A 406 -23.07 9.02 33.60
N GLU A 407 -22.37 9.48 32.57
CA GLU A 407 -22.97 9.90 31.29
C GLU A 407 -22.09 9.46 30.11
N ASP A 408 -22.71 9.28 28.94
CA ASP A 408 -21.98 8.97 27.71
C ASP A 408 -21.05 10.14 27.37
N PHE A 409 -19.80 9.85 27.01
CA PHE A 409 -18.80 10.83 26.64
C PHE A 409 -18.47 10.71 25.15
N ALA A 410 -18.84 11.73 24.37
CA ALA A 410 -18.68 11.76 22.91
C ALA A 410 -18.11 13.12 22.45
N PRO A 411 -16.79 13.36 22.59
CA PRO A 411 -16.18 14.64 22.24
C PRO A 411 -16.22 14.85 20.72
N LEU A 412 -16.72 16.01 20.28
CA LEU A 412 -16.89 16.32 18.86
C LEU A 412 -15.57 16.67 18.18
N ASN A 413 -15.34 16.09 17.00
CA ASN A 413 -14.34 16.55 16.06
C ASN A 413 -14.82 17.89 15.46
N PRO A 414 -14.08 19.00 15.63
CA PRO A 414 -14.52 20.31 15.17
C PRO A 414 -14.55 20.44 13.64
N VAL A 415 -13.90 19.52 12.92
CA VAL A 415 -13.85 19.55 11.46
C VAL A 415 -15.07 18.88 10.84
N THR A 416 -15.52 17.75 11.41
CA THR A 416 -16.65 16.97 10.87
C THR A 416 -17.95 17.13 11.62
N ALA A 417 -17.91 17.69 12.83
CA ALA A 417 -19.02 17.69 13.78
C ALA A 417 -19.51 16.29 14.18
N SER A 418 -18.75 15.23 13.88
CA SER A 418 -18.96 13.87 14.39
C SER A 418 -18.06 13.60 15.60
N PRO A 419 -18.45 12.75 16.57
CA PRO A 419 -17.59 12.41 17.69
C PRO A 419 -16.30 11.71 17.26
N TYR A 420 -15.16 12.07 17.88
CA TYR A 420 -13.90 11.32 17.69
C TYR A 420 -14.09 9.83 18.01
N PHE A 421 -14.78 9.58 19.12
CA PHE A 421 -15.21 8.28 19.62
C PHE A 421 -16.35 8.51 20.64
N THR A 422 -17.02 7.45 21.07
CA THR A 422 -18.03 7.47 22.13
C THR A 422 -17.69 6.45 23.21
N ILE A 423 -17.65 6.88 24.46
CA ILE A 423 -17.54 6.02 25.63
C ILE A 423 -18.89 5.98 26.32
N ARG A 424 -19.45 4.77 26.49
CA ARG A 424 -20.73 4.60 27.17
C ARG A 424 -20.58 4.71 28.68
N ALA A 425 -21.57 5.32 29.35
CA ALA A 425 -21.63 5.33 30.81
C ALA A 425 -21.61 3.91 31.41
N ALA A 426 -22.16 2.94 30.69
CA ALA A 426 -22.21 1.54 31.09
C ALA A 426 -20.85 0.82 31.07
N ALA A 427 -19.84 1.38 30.39
CA ALA A 427 -18.49 0.80 30.34
C ALA A 427 -17.77 0.89 31.69
N TRP A 428 -18.20 1.78 32.57
CA TRP A 428 -17.54 2.03 33.84
C TRP A 428 -18.07 1.11 34.95
N SER A 429 -17.17 0.40 35.59
CA SER A 429 -17.47 -0.35 36.82
C SER A 429 -16.38 -0.17 37.87
N GLY A 430 -16.61 -0.70 39.07
CA GLY A 430 -15.66 -0.62 40.18
C GLY A 430 -15.51 0.79 40.77
N VAL A 431 -14.33 1.08 41.32
CA VAL A 431 -14.00 2.34 42.01
C VAL A 431 -12.75 2.97 41.40
N TRP A 432 -12.94 4.12 40.77
CA TRP A 432 -11.87 4.93 40.17
C TRP A 432 -11.31 5.95 41.17
N ALA A 433 -10.09 6.42 40.93
CA ALA A 433 -9.43 7.42 41.72
C ALA A 433 -8.77 8.51 40.85
N SER A 434 -8.55 9.68 41.45
CA SER A 434 -7.76 10.74 40.82
C SER A 434 -6.35 10.20 40.50
N GLY A 435 -5.93 10.31 39.25
CA GLY A 435 -4.65 9.79 38.75
C GLY A 435 -4.76 8.45 38.00
N ASP A 436 -5.89 7.74 38.05
CA ASP A 436 -6.10 6.55 37.23
C ASP A 436 -6.15 6.93 35.74
N THR A 437 -5.62 6.07 34.87
CA THR A 437 -5.48 6.37 33.44
C THR A 437 -5.95 5.24 32.54
N ILE A 438 -6.53 5.61 31.39
CA ILE A 438 -6.73 4.71 30.25
C ILE A 438 -6.03 5.32 29.04
N THR A 439 -5.36 4.51 28.25
CA THR A 439 -4.76 4.89 26.97
C THR A 439 -5.22 3.97 25.85
N PHE A 440 -5.38 4.52 24.66
CA PHE A 440 -5.72 3.77 23.45
C PHE A 440 -5.31 4.56 22.22
N THR A 441 -5.11 3.89 21.09
CA THR A 441 -4.82 4.52 19.79
C THR A 441 -6.00 4.31 18.88
N THR A 442 -6.44 5.36 18.18
CA THR A 442 -7.47 5.22 17.14
C THR A 442 -6.85 5.34 15.75
N HIS A 443 -7.38 4.56 14.81
CA HIS A 443 -7.04 4.60 13.40
C HIS A 443 -8.30 4.94 12.58
N PRO A 444 -8.22 5.90 11.63
CA PRO A 444 -9.35 6.26 10.80
C PRO A 444 -9.59 5.19 9.72
N ALA A 445 -10.81 5.15 9.17
CA ALA A 445 -11.17 4.29 8.04
C ALA A 445 -10.55 4.80 6.73
N ALA A 446 -9.24 4.61 6.55
CA ALA A 446 -8.53 5.13 5.40
C ALA A 446 -7.37 4.24 4.93
N LEU A 447 -7.17 4.18 3.63
CA LEU A 447 -6.00 3.58 3.00
C LEU A 447 -4.94 4.66 2.70
N PRO A 448 -3.83 4.71 3.45
CA PRO A 448 -2.68 5.56 3.10
C PRO A 448 -1.95 5.00 1.87
N LEU A 449 -1.84 5.83 0.83
CA LEU A 449 -1.16 5.54 -0.43
C LEU A 449 -0.03 6.52 -0.67
N TRP A 450 1.10 6.01 -1.17
CA TRP A 450 2.20 6.81 -1.68
C TRP A 450 2.30 6.66 -3.19
N PHE A 451 2.44 7.78 -3.87
CA PHE A 451 2.72 7.86 -5.29
C PHE A 451 4.12 8.43 -5.48
N LYS A 452 4.89 7.82 -6.38
CA LYS A 452 6.23 8.26 -6.77
C LYS A 452 6.23 8.56 -8.25
N GLU A 453 6.54 9.79 -8.62
CA GLU A 453 6.83 10.20 -9.99
C GLU A 453 8.35 10.20 -10.16
N VAL A 454 8.86 9.40 -11.08
CA VAL A 454 10.28 9.39 -11.45
C VAL A 454 10.40 10.10 -12.79
N VAL A 455 11.13 11.22 -12.80
CA VAL A 455 11.42 11.99 -14.00
C VAL A 455 12.87 11.71 -14.39
N PRO A 456 13.12 10.94 -15.45
CA PRO A 456 14.48 10.75 -15.97
C PRO A 456 15.15 12.06 -16.41
N PRO A 457 16.49 12.14 -16.41
CA PRO A 457 17.20 13.26 -17.01
C PRO A 457 16.92 13.35 -18.51
N GLY A 458 16.56 14.54 -18.98
CA GLY A 458 16.23 14.80 -20.39
C GLY A 458 14.79 14.53 -20.79
N THR A 459 13.88 14.26 -19.83
CA THR A 459 12.45 14.08 -20.10
C THR A 459 11.86 15.29 -20.85
N GLU A 460 11.07 15.04 -21.88
CA GLU A 460 10.44 16.11 -22.65
C GLU A 460 9.30 16.77 -21.86
N GLU A 461 8.87 17.95 -22.28
CA GLU A 461 7.68 18.55 -21.66
C GLU A 461 6.41 17.91 -22.23
N GLU A 462 5.63 17.27 -21.36
CA GLU A 462 4.27 16.81 -21.68
C GLU A 462 3.22 17.66 -20.92
N PRO A 463 2.55 18.61 -21.59
CA PRO A 463 1.59 19.52 -20.98
C PRO A 463 0.35 18.86 -20.37
N TYR A 464 0.05 17.61 -20.76
CA TYR A 464 -1.09 16.84 -20.27
C TYR A 464 -0.65 15.51 -19.68
N ASN A 465 0.46 15.50 -18.96
CA ASN A 465 0.85 14.31 -18.22
C ASN A 465 -0.20 13.98 -17.14
N LEU A 466 -0.57 12.71 -17.03
CA LEU A 466 -1.62 12.22 -16.15
C LEU A 466 -1.08 11.12 -15.26
N LEU A 467 -1.39 11.22 -13.97
CA LEU A 467 -1.44 10.06 -13.10
C LEU A 467 -2.83 9.43 -13.23
N THR A 468 -2.91 8.24 -13.82
CA THR A 468 -4.14 7.45 -13.88
C THR A 468 -4.06 6.31 -12.86
N TRP A 469 -5.02 6.28 -11.95
CA TRP A 469 -5.10 5.28 -10.90
C TRP A 469 -6.56 4.99 -10.58
N GLY A 470 -6.81 3.76 -10.15
CA GLY A 470 -8.13 3.22 -9.85
C GLY A 470 -8.19 2.70 -8.43
N TYR A 471 -9.42 2.48 -7.96
CA TYR A 471 -9.71 1.74 -6.75
C TYR A 471 -10.94 0.87 -6.97
N TRP A 472 -11.00 -0.24 -6.25
CA TRP A 472 -12.10 -1.18 -6.29
C TRP A 472 -12.58 -1.50 -4.86
N VAL A 473 -13.86 -1.82 -4.72
CA VAL A 473 -14.54 -2.18 -3.47
C VAL A 473 -15.57 -3.27 -3.80
N ASP A 474 -15.70 -4.28 -2.94
CA ASP A 474 -16.63 -5.41 -3.12
C ASP A 474 -18.10 -5.06 -2.80
#